data_AF-A0A5B6WF36-F1
#
_entry.id   AF-A0A5B6WF36-F1
#
_cell.length_a   1.000
_cell.length_b   1.000
_cell.length_c   1.000
_cell.angle_alpha   90.00
_cell.angle_beta   90.00
_cell.angle_gamma   90.00
#
_symmetry.space_group_name_H-M   'P 1'
#
loop_
_entity.id
_entity.type
_entity.pdbx_description
1 polymer ?
#
loop_
_entity_poly.entity_id
_entity_poly.type
_entity_poly.pdbx_seq_one_letter_code
_entity_poly.pdbx_strand_id
1 'polypeptide(L)'
;MFRDFSGLNINFHKSCLVGFGMEEEFLLRMLALCQYKVGKPPFNYLGIPLGVDPRKIATLDPIVERFHKKLSRWKSQSLSFAARVVIINLLSLR
;
A
#
# COMPACT_ATOMS: atom_id res chain seq x y z
N MET A 1 -19.44 17.06 -5.30
CA MET A 1 -19.96 15.73 -4.93
C MET A 1 -19.25 15.14 -3.70
N PHE A 2 -17.98 14.72 -3.73
CA PHE A 2 -17.32 14.12 -2.53
C PHE A 2 -17.28 15.06 -1.31
N ARG A 3 -16.89 16.32 -1.53
CA ARG A 3 -16.84 17.36 -0.47
C ARG A 3 -18.20 17.58 0.16
N ASP A 4 -19.26 17.58 -0.65
CA ASP A 4 -20.61 17.92 -0.21
C ASP A 4 -21.20 16.84 0.72
N PHE A 5 -20.86 15.57 0.48
CA PHE A 5 -21.30 14.46 1.32
C PHE A 5 -20.40 14.18 2.53
N SER A 6 -19.08 14.41 2.41
CA SER A 6 -18.12 14.04 3.45
C SER A 6 -17.64 15.21 4.31
N GLY A 7 -17.81 16.45 3.84
CA GLY A 7 -17.16 17.64 4.43
C GLY A 7 -15.64 17.69 4.25
N LEU A 8 -15.04 16.74 3.51
CA LEU A 8 -13.59 16.62 3.37
C LEU A 8 -13.07 17.19 2.04
N ASN A 9 -11.83 17.69 2.09
CA ASN A 9 -11.12 18.21 0.94
C ASN A 9 -10.20 17.14 0.36
N ILE A 10 -10.33 16.90 -0.94
CA ILE A 10 -9.42 16.02 -1.67
C ILE A 10 -8.06 16.71 -1.80
N ASN A 11 -7.00 15.97 -1.51
CA ASN A 11 -5.64 16.41 -1.73
C ASN A 11 -5.17 15.97 -3.13
N PHE A 12 -5.40 16.80 -4.14
CA PHE A 12 -5.02 16.52 -5.53
C PHE A 12 -3.50 16.39 -5.76
N HIS A 13 -2.66 16.80 -4.81
CA HIS A 13 -1.22 16.55 -4.86
C HIS A 13 -0.87 15.09 -4.48
N LYS A 14 -1.70 14.44 -3.66
CA LYS A 14 -1.50 13.04 -3.22
C LYS A 14 -2.44 12.05 -3.90
N SER A 15 -3.52 12.54 -4.52
CA SER A 15 -4.51 11.73 -5.22
C SER A 15 -4.24 11.69 -6.72
N CYS A 16 -4.30 10.49 -7.29
CA CYS A 16 -4.21 10.26 -8.72
C CYS A 16 -5.18 9.14 -9.14
N LEU A 17 -5.54 9.11 -10.41
CA LEU A 17 -6.34 8.05 -11.00
C LEU A 17 -5.42 7.06 -11.71
N VAL A 18 -5.58 5.76 -11.43
CA VAL A 18 -4.81 4.68 -12.05
C VAL A 18 -5.78 3.64 -12.61
N GLY A 19 -5.66 3.33 -13.90
CA GLY A 19 -6.46 2.28 -14.55
C GLY A 19 -5.73 0.94 -14.53
N PHE A 20 -6.40 -0.11 -14.07
CA PHE A 20 -5.91 -1.49 -14.15
C PHE A 20 -6.82 -2.31 -15.05
N GLY A 21 -6.29 -2.86 -16.14
CA GLY A 21 -7.07 -3.67 -17.08
C GLY A 21 -8.20 -2.91 -17.78
N MET A 22 -8.08 -1.58 -17.88
CA MET A 22 -9.07 -0.73 -18.54
C MET A 22 -8.48 -0.11 -19.81
N GLU A 23 -9.35 0.19 -20.76
CA GLU A 23 -8.98 0.90 -21.98
C GLU A 23 -8.54 2.33 -21.68
N GLU A 24 -7.50 2.81 -22.36
CA GLU A 24 -6.92 4.13 -22.11
C GLU A 24 -7.93 5.26 -22.37
N GLU A 25 -8.77 5.11 -23.40
CA GLU A 25 -9.84 6.07 -23.70
C GLU A 25 -10.85 6.22 -22.56
N PHE A 26 -11.16 5.13 -21.86
CA PHE A 26 -12.07 5.18 -20.71
C PHE A 26 -11.43 5.92 -19.54
N LEU A 27 -10.14 5.66 -19.28
CA LEU A 27 -9.38 6.37 -18.25
C LEU A 27 -9.30 7.88 -18.54
N LEU A 28 -9.05 8.25 -19.80
CA LEU A 28 -9.01 9.65 -20.25
C LEU A 28 -10.37 10.35 -20.11
N ARG A 29 -11.48 9.66 -20.43
CA ARG A 29 -12.83 10.20 -20.18
C ARG A 29 -13.09 10.46 -18.69
N MET A 30 -12.67 9.56 -17.81
CA MET A 30 -12.78 9.74 -16.36
C MET A 30 -11.94 10.92 -15.84
N LEU A 31 -10.76 11.13 -16.41
CA LEU A 31 -9.90 12.28 -16.10
C LEU A 31 -10.49 13.60 -16.62
N ALA A 32 -11.20 13.60 -17.75
CA ALA A 32 -11.92 14.79 -18.20
C ALA A 32 -13.05 15.19 -17.22
N LEU A 33 -13.69 14.20 -16.59
CA LEU A 33 -14.74 14.43 -15.60
C LEU A 33 -14.20 14.81 -14.21
N CYS A 34 -12.94 14.49 -13.92
CA CYS A 34 -12.36 14.63 -12.59
C CYS A 34 -10.95 15.22 -12.66
N GLN A 35 -10.67 16.29 -11.91
CA GLN A 35 -9.39 17.01 -11.91
C GLN A 35 -8.22 16.26 -11.25
N TYR A 36 -8.16 14.93 -11.38
CA TYR A 36 -7.06 14.10 -10.88
C TYR A 36 -5.91 14.04 -11.88
N LYS A 37 -4.70 13.84 -11.37
CA LYS A 37 -3.55 13.47 -12.21
C LYS A 37 -3.63 12.00 -12.59
N VAL A 38 -3.05 11.64 -13.73
CA VAL A 38 -2.85 10.24 -14.12
C VAL A 38 -1.71 9.66 -13.32
N GLY A 39 -1.98 8.61 -12.55
CA GLY A 39 -0.93 7.80 -11.93
C GLY A 39 -0.56 6.62 -12.83
N LYS A 40 0.67 6.12 -12.70
CA LYS A 40 1.16 4.96 -13.43
C LYS A 40 1.65 3.90 -12.45
N PRO A 41 1.31 2.61 -12.65
CA PRO A 41 1.95 1.54 -11.92
C PRO A 41 3.44 1.39 -12.34
N PRO A 42 4.30 0.87 -11.45
CA PRO A 42 3.97 0.47 -10.08
C PRO A 42 3.97 1.65 -9.09
N PHE A 43 3.12 1.59 -8.06
CA PHE A 43 3.09 2.60 -6.99
C PHE A 43 2.81 1.95 -5.62
N ASN A 44 3.21 2.61 -4.55
CA ASN A 44 3.00 2.09 -3.19
C ASN A 44 1.65 2.55 -2.63
N TYR A 45 0.84 1.59 -2.17
CA TYR A 45 -0.38 1.83 -1.42
C TYR A 45 -0.28 1.16 -0.05
N LEU A 46 -0.38 1.96 1.02
CA LEU A 46 -0.22 1.49 2.41
C LEU A 46 1.12 0.74 2.68
N GLY A 47 2.14 0.99 1.85
CA GLY A 47 3.44 0.31 1.91
C GLY A 47 3.49 -1.03 1.17
N ILE A 48 2.49 -1.33 0.35
CA ILE A 48 2.43 -2.48 -0.55
C ILE A 48 2.58 -1.96 -1.99
N PRO A 49 3.55 -2.46 -2.78
CA PRO A 49 3.69 -2.07 -4.18
C PRO A 49 2.55 -2.70 -5.01
N LEU A 50 1.76 -1.85 -5.65
CA LEU A 50 0.69 -2.21 -6.58
C LEU A 50 1.17 -2.10 -8.02
N GLY A 51 0.60 -2.93 -8.90
CA GLY A 51 0.95 -2.95 -10.33
C GLY A 51 2.30 -3.61 -10.64
N VAL A 52 2.86 -4.35 -9.68
CA VAL A 52 3.95 -5.29 -9.86
C VAL A 52 3.42 -6.72 -9.69
N ASP A 53 4.13 -7.70 -10.26
CA ASP A 53 3.77 -9.11 -10.12
C ASP A 53 4.01 -9.59 -8.66
N PRO A 54 2.96 -9.91 -7.89
CA PRO A 54 3.10 -10.31 -6.50
C PRO A 54 3.80 -11.67 -6.34
N ARG A 55 3.96 -12.44 -7.42
CA ARG A 55 4.65 -13.73 -7.41
C ARG A 55 6.18 -13.59 -7.43
N LYS A 56 6.71 -12.40 -7.71
CA LYS A 56 8.15 -12.15 -7.73
C LYS A 56 8.68 -11.92 -6.33
N ILE A 57 9.77 -12.62 -5.98
CA ILE A 57 10.48 -12.47 -4.70
C ILE A 57 10.88 -11.00 -4.47
N ALA A 58 11.45 -10.35 -5.50
CA ALA A 58 11.84 -8.94 -5.45
C ALA A 58 10.71 -7.96 -5.08
N THR A 59 9.46 -8.31 -5.36
CA THR A 59 8.29 -7.51 -4.97
C THR A 59 7.98 -7.64 -3.48
N LEU A 60 8.27 -8.80 -2.89
CA LEU A 60 8.03 -9.10 -1.49
C LEU A 60 9.22 -8.75 -0.59
N ASP A 61 10.43 -8.63 -1.13
CA ASP A 61 11.65 -8.32 -0.36
C ASP A 61 11.49 -7.09 0.55
N PRO A 62 10.94 -5.94 0.10
CA PRO A 62 10.76 -4.77 0.98
C PRO A 62 9.78 -5.02 2.12
N ILE A 63 8.79 -5.89 1.88
CA ILE A 63 7.79 -6.28 2.89
C ILE A 63 8.47 -7.17 3.93
N VAL A 64 9.22 -8.19 3.48
CA VAL A 64 9.98 -9.11 4.34
C VAL A 64 11.01 -8.36 5.18
N GLU A 65 11.75 -7.42 4.58
CA GLU A 65 12.73 -6.60 5.30
C GLU A 65 12.09 -5.74 6.39
N ARG A 66 10.87 -5.23 6.16
CA ARG A 66 10.10 -4.50 7.17
C ARG A 66 9.75 -5.37 8.37
N PHE A 67 9.42 -6.66 8.14
CA PHE A 67 9.20 -7.62 9.21
C PHE A 67 10.50 -7.96 9.95
N HIS A 68 11.59 -8.21 9.23
CA HIS A 68 12.90 -8.45 9.84
C HIS A 68 13.35 -7.29 10.72
N LYS A 69 13.22 -6.05 10.27
CA LYS A 69 13.57 -4.85 11.03
C LYS A 69 12.72 -4.68 12.29
N LYS A 70 11.44 -5.07 12.25
CA LYS A 70 10.61 -5.09 13.46
C LYS A 70 11.12 -6.16 14.41
N LEU A 71 11.24 -7.41 13.95
CA LEU A 71 11.65 -8.57 14.76
C LEU A 71 13.05 -8.44 15.36
N SER A 72 14.01 -7.84 14.66
CA SER A 72 15.37 -7.65 15.14
C SER A 72 15.44 -6.80 16.42
N ARG A 73 14.57 -5.79 16.55
CA ARG A 73 14.46 -4.97 17.77
C ARG A 73 13.95 -5.76 18.99
N TRP A 74 13.18 -6.83 18.77
CA TRP A 74 12.67 -7.68 19.84
C TRP A 74 13.63 -8.80 20.20
N LYS A 75 14.47 -9.25 19.26
CA LYS A 75 15.48 -10.28 19.50
C LYS A 75 16.55 -9.82 20.51
N SER A 76 16.80 -8.51 20.62
CA SER A 76 17.69 -7.94 21.64
C SER A 76 17.05 -7.84 23.04
N GLN A 77 15.74 -8.04 23.15
CA GLN A 77 15.04 -8.19 24.42
C GLN A 77 14.97 -9.70 24.74
N SER A 78 15.32 -10.10 25.96
CA SER A 78 15.28 -11.49 26.40
C SER A 78 13.83 -11.96 26.58
N LEU A 79 13.15 -12.24 25.47
CA LEU A 79 11.75 -12.66 25.46
C LEU A 79 11.60 -14.17 25.69
N SER A 80 10.61 -14.55 26.49
CA SER A 80 10.21 -15.95 26.65
C SER A 80 9.70 -16.54 25.32
N PHE A 81 9.65 -17.88 25.22
CA PHE A 81 9.10 -18.55 24.04
C PHE A 81 7.64 -18.14 23.77
N ALA A 82 6.79 -18.12 24.81
CA ALA A 82 5.40 -17.69 24.70
C ALA A 82 5.28 -16.24 24.19
N ALA A 83 6.11 -15.33 24.70
CA ALA A 83 6.13 -13.95 24.23
C ALA A 83 6.53 -13.85 22.74
N ARG A 84 7.50 -14.64 22.29
CA ARG A 84 7.91 -14.70 20.88
C ARG A 84 6.77 -15.19 19.97
N VAL A 85 6.04 -16.23 20.37
CA VAL A 85 4.89 -16.76 19.62
C VAL A 85 3.79 -15.72 19.49
N VAL A 86 3.43 -15.05 20.60
CA VAL A 86 2.42 -13.99 20.60
C VAL A 86 2.83 -12.83 19.68
N ILE A 87 4.09 -12.41 19.71
CA ILE A 87 4.59 -11.32 18.85
C ILE A 87 4.56 -11.69 17.37
N ILE A 88 4.94 -12.92 17.01
CA ILE A 88 4.84 -13.39 15.63
C ILE A 88 3.38 -13.35 15.16
N ASN A 89 2.46 -13.88 15.97
CA ASN A 89 1.02 -13.88 15.63
C ASN A 89 0.48 -12.45 15.48
N LEU A 90 0.87 -11.52 16.36
CA LEU A 90 0.48 -10.11 16.28
C LEU A 90 1.00 -9.40 15.02
N LEU A 91 2.18 -9.79 14.54
CA LEU A 91 2.79 -9.20 13.35
C LEU A 91 2.21 -9.81 12.07
N SER A 92 1.89 -11.10 12.05
CA SER A 92 1.30 -11.79 10.91
C SER A 92 -0.17 -11.44 10.68
N LEU A 93 -0.89 -10.93 11.68
CA LEU A 93 -2.32 -10.59 11.63
C LEU A 93 -2.62 -9.10 11.36
N ARG A 94 -1.60 -8.27 11.10
CA ARG A 94 -1.73 -6.83 10.81
C ARG A 94 -1.24 -6.48 9.42
#